data_AF-A0A0V0UWV0-F1
#
_entry.id   AF-A0A0V0UWV0-F1
#
_cell.length_a   1.000
_cell.length_b   1.000
_cell.length_c   1.000
_cell.angle_alpha   90.00
_cell.angle_beta   90.00
_cell.angle_gamma   90.00
#
_symmetry.space_group_name_H-M   'P 1'
#
loop_
_entity.id
_entity.type
_entity.pdbx_description
1 polymer ?
#
loop_
_entity_poly.entity_id
_entity_poly.type
_entity_poly.pdbx_seq_one_letter_code
_entity_poly.pdbx_strand_id
1 'polypeptide(L)'
;MLLATAFLPVPHVNTGVSLLEAGTTGTLAALFQYFRQEWMTDERLPLWNVHNVNIRTNNHLEGWHNRLNRKAGKSHNGFYELLELLIAEQGVMDTLIQQVLSGNVTVGDLRRVNKVYAQKQRQVAQYTGEYTNGRRTLEQFLEALIYVILNGIFEPMGFIAKKVQSSLQIHDKRREESCVYSETQADPSTTADGSLHGQASTRIELLHAF
;
A
#
# COMPACT_ATOMS: atom_id res chain seq x y z
N MET A 1 2.45 -7.83 13.96
CA MET A 1 1.37 -7.67 14.96
C MET A 1 0.53 -6.42 14.70
N LEU A 2 1.11 -5.21 14.66
CA LEU A 2 0.38 -3.96 14.35
C LEU A 2 -0.48 -4.02 13.08
N LEU A 3 -0.01 -4.68 12.04
CA LEU A 3 -0.75 -4.86 10.77
C LEU A 3 -2.13 -5.50 10.93
N ALA A 4 -2.34 -6.35 11.94
CA ALA A 4 -3.64 -6.96 12.19
C ALA A 4 -4.70 -5.93 12.60
N THR A 5 -4.29 -4.79 13.18
CA THR A 5 -5.21 -3.73 13.58
C THR A 5 -5.81 -2.99 12.38
N ALA A 6 -5.19 -3.09 11.20
CA ALA A 6 -5.74 -2.53 9.96
C ALA A 6 -7.05 -3.21 9.54
N PHE A 7 -7.32 -4.41 10.04
CA PHE A 7 -8.53 -5.18 9.76
C PHE A 7 -9.63 -4.97 10.81
N LEU A 8 -9.37 -4.20 11.86
CA LEU A 8 -10.36 -3.91 12.91
C LEU A 8 -11.34 -2.83 12.46
N PRO A 9 -12.60 -2.90 12.91
CA PRO A 9 -13.51 -1.76 12.83
C PRO A 9 -12.84 -0.53 13.45
N VAL A 10 -12.96 0.63 12.80
CA VAL A 10 -12.33 1.90 13.21
C VAL A 10 -12.48 2.19 14.73
N PRO A 11 -13.67 2.03 15.35
CA PRO A 11 -13.83 2.28 16.79
C PRO A 11 -12.98 1.37 17.69
N HIS A 12 -12.61 0.18 17.21
CA HIS A 12 -11.90 -0.84 17.98
C HIS A 12 -10.38 -0.83 17.71
N VAL A 13 -9.91 -0.03 16.75
CA VAL A 13 -8.47 0.05 16.41
C VAL A 13 -7.64 0.49 17.62
N ASN A 14 -8.10 1.52 18.35
CA ASN A 14 -7.43 1.99 19.58
C ASN A 14 -7.29 0.88 20.62
N THR A 15 -8.38 0.18 20.92
CA THR A 15 -8.38 -0.94 21.87
C THR A 15 -7.46 -2.06 21.41
N GLY A 16 -7.48 -2.40 20.12
CA GLY A 16 -6.62 -3.46 19.56
C GLY A 16 -5.13 -3.11 19.61
N VAL A 17 -4.76 -1.85 19.34
CA VAL A 17 -3.36 -1.40 19.45
C VAL A 17 -2.90 -1.42 20.91
N SER A 18 -3.73 -0.94 21.84
CA SER A 18 -3.41 -0.95 23.28
C SER A 18 -3.25 -2.38 23.84
N LEU A 19 -4.06 -3.33 23.38
CA LEU A 19 -3.91 -4.75 23.75
C LEU A 19 -2.57 -5.33 23.27
N LEU A 20 -2.14 -4.99 22.05
CA LEU A 20 -0.86 -5.45 21.51
C LEU A 20 0.34 -4.79 22.20
N GLU A 21 0.18 -3.56 22.67
CA GLU A 21 1.23 -2.81 23.37
C GLU A 21 1.42 -3.28 24.82
N ALA A 22 0.34 -3.71 25.50
CA ALA A 22 0.34 -4.03 26.93
C ALA A 22 1.37 -5.10 27.35
N GLY A 23 1.87 -5.90 26.41
CA GLY A 23 2.94 -6.91 26.63
C GLY A 23 4.33 -6.50 26.15
N THR A 24 4.54 -5.24 25.74
CA THR A 24 5.79 -4.77 25.12
C THR A 24 6.56 -3.80 26.00
N THR A 25 7.89 -3.94 26.05
CA THR A 25 8.77 -3.06 26.83
C THR A 25 9.97 -2.60 25.99
N GLY A 26 10.60 -1.50 26.40
CA GLY A 26 11.79 -0.95 25.73
C GLY A 26 11.50 -0.37 24.34
N THR A 27 12.40 -0.61 23.39
CA THR A 27 12.35 -0.06 22.02
C THR A 27 11.04 -0.34 21.29
N LEU A 28 10.37 -1.47 21.60
CA LEU A 28 9.11 -1.82 20.97
C LEU A 28 7.97 -0.91 21.42
N ALA A 29 7.96 -0.45 22.67
CA ALA A 29 6.98 0.53 23.16
C ALA A 29 7.13 1.89 22.45
N ALA A 30 8.38 2.31 22.16
CA ALA A 30 8.63 3.52 21.39
C ALA A 30 8.05 3.45 19.96
N LEU A 31 8.06 2.26 19.34
CA LEU A 31 7.41 2.04 18.04
C LEU A 31 5.89 2.21 18.13
N PHE A 32 5.24 1.68 19.16
CA PHE A 32 3.80 1.85 19.37
C PHE A 32 3.43 3.31 19.62
N GLN A 33 4.26 4.04 20.37
CA GLN A 33 4.09 5.47 20.60
C GLN A 33 4.19 6.27 19.30
N TYR A 34 5.23 6.04 18.49
CA TYR A 34 5.38 6.65 17.18
C TYR A 34 4.19 6.33 16.26
N PHE A 35 3.79 5.05 16.20
CA PHE A 35 2.67 4.62 15.37
C PHE A 35 1.37 5.35 15.74
N ARG A 36 1.11 5.55 17.03
CA ARG A 36 -0.07 6.30 17.48
C ARG A 36 -0.03 7.76 17.06
N GLN A 37 1.10 8.43 17.29
CA GLN A 37 1.25 9.85 16.97
C GLN A 37 1.13 10.12 15.47
N GLU A 38 1.74 9.27 14.65
CA GLU A 38 1.87 9.53 13.23
C GLU A 38 0.70 8.97 12.41
N TRP A 39 0.12 7.84 12.82
CA TRP A 39 -0.81 7.07 11.98
C TRP A 39 -2.22 6.90 12.57
N MET A 40 -2.42 7.09 13.87
CA MET A 40 -3.74 6.93 14.50
C MET A 40 -4.53 8.25 14.66
N THR A 41 -4.14 9.29 13.93
CA THR A 41 -4.90 10.55 13.87
C THR A 41 -6.13 10.40 12.98
N ASP A 42 -7.18 11.18 13.23
CA ASP A 42 -8.46 11.10 12.50
C ASP A 42 -8.28 11.24 10.97
N GLU A 43 -7.31 12.04 10.53
CA GLU A 43 -7.01 12.25 9.11
C GLU A 43 -6.32 11.05 8.45
N ARG A 44 -5.48 10.33 9.21
CA ARG A 44 -4.59 9.28 8.65
C ARG A 44 -5.08 7.87 8.90
N LEU A 45 -5.90 7.68 9.93
CA LEU A 45 -6.50 6.40 10.29
C LEU A 45 -7.23 5.72 9.12
N PRO A 46 -8.03 6.42 8.28
CA PRO A 46 -8.70 5.80 7.14
C PRO A 46 -7.76 5.38 5.99
N LEU A 47 -6.54 5.93 5.95
CA LEU A 47 -5.59 5.71 4.85
C LEU A 47 -5.01 4.30 4.88
N TRP A 48 -4.72 3.79 6.07
CA TRP A 48 -4.13 2.48 6.26
C TRP A 48 -5.13 1.43 6.76
N ASN A 49 -6.29 1.82 7.29
CA ASN A 49 -7.34 0.89 7.65
C ASN A 49 -7.92 0.21 6.39
N VAL A 50 -8.05 -1.12 6.44
CA VAL A 50 -8.55 -1.97 5.35
C VAL A 50 -9.75 -2.80 5.80
N HIS A 51 -10.38 -2.44 6.91
CA HIS A 51 -11.58 -3.12 7.40
C HIS A 51 -12.67 -3.08 6.33
N ASN A 52 -13.24 -4.24 6.03
CA ASN A 52 -14.25 -4.43 4.98
C ASN A 52 -13.80 -4.02 3.56
N VAL A 53 -12.51 -3.81 3.32
CA VAL A 53 -11.95 -3.57 1.99
C VAL A 53 -11.55 -4.91 1.39
N ASN A 54 -12.05 -5.20 0.19
CA ASN A 54 -11.57 -6.35 -0.58
C ASN A 54 -10.15 -6.05 -1.05
N ILE A 55 -9.15 -6.70 -0.43
CA ILE A 55 -7.74 -6.58 -0.81
C ILE A 55 -7.58 -7.37 -2.11
N ARG A 56 -7.93 -6.74 -3.22
CA ARG A 56 -7.72 -7.30 -4.54
C ARG A 56 -6.23 -7.23 -4.81
N THR A 57 -5.58 -8.39 -4.89
CA THR A 57 -4.22 -8.55 -5.42
C THR A 57 -4.21 -8.28 -6.91
N ASN A 58 -4.58 -7.08 -7.35
CA ASN A 58 -4.06 -6.63 -8.62
C ASN A 58 -2.63 -6.18 -8.37
N ASN A 59 -1.72 -7.14 -8.34
CA ASN A 59 -0.34 -6.82 -8.60
C ASN A 59 0.22 -7.83 -9.59
N HIS A 60 -0.34 -7.82 -10.80
CA HIS A 60 0.30 -8.43 -11.96
C HIS A 60 1.76 -8.00 -12.07
N LEU A 61 2.07 -6.75 -11.67
CA LEU A 61 3.43 -6.21 -11.62
C LEU A 61 4.30 -6.86 -10.52
N GLU A 62 3.77 -7.19 -9.34
CA GLU A 62 4.51 -8.05 -8.37
C GLU A 62 4.70 -9.46 -8.87
N GLY A 63 3.66 -10.02 -9.49
CA GLY A 63 3.73 -11.35 -10.10
C GLY A 63 4.82 -11.41 -11.16
N TRP A 64 4.94 -10.34 -11.96
CA TRP A 64 5.95 -10.17 -12.98
C TRP A 64 7.35 -10.00 -12.37
N HIS A 65 7.50 -9.12 -11.37
CA HIS A 65 8.76 -8.94 -10.64
C HIS A 65 9.23 -10.23 -9.96
N ASN A 66 8.36 -10.94 -9.25
CA ASN A 66 8.72 -12.19 -8.58
C ASN A 66 9.10 -13.28 -9.58
N ARG A 67 8.44 -13.33 -10.73
CA ARG A 67 8.78 -14.28 -11.79
C ARG A 67 10.12 -13.95 -12.44
N LEU A 68 10.38 -12.68 -12.72
CA LEU A 68 11.66 -12.20 -13.23
C LEU A 68 12.79 -12.49 -12.25
N ASN A 69 12.60 -12.21 -10.96
CA ASN A 69 13.61 -12.49 -9.92
C ASN A 69 13.89 -14.00 -9.78
N ARG A 70 12.87 -14.85 -9.87
CA ARG A 70 13.07 -16.32 -9.84
C ARG A 70 13.79 -16.84 -11.09
N LYS A 71 13.53 -16.26 -12.26
CA LYS A 71 14.22 -16.63 -13.51
C LYS A 71 15.66 -16.10 -13.57
N ALA A 72 15.89 -14.91 -13.02
CA ALA A 72 17.22 -14.33 -12.90
C ALA A 72 18.12 -15.15 -11.97
N GLY A 73 17.59 -15.62 -10.83
CA GLY A 73 18.33 -16.45 -9.88
C GLY A 73 19.47 -15.73 -9.16
N LYS A 74 19.62 -14.40 -9.34
CA LYS A 74 20.66 -13.56 -8.74
C LYS A 74 20.15 -12.13 -8.49
N SER A 75 20.81 -11.43 -7.57
CA SER A 75 20.43 -10.06 -7.16
C SER A 75 20.82 -8.98 -8.18
N HIS A 76 21.82 -9.24 -9.02
CA HIS A 76 22.30 -8.30 -10.04
C HIS A 76 22.45 -9.00 -11.40
N ASN A 77 21.72 -8.52 -12.40
CA ASN A 77 21.79 -9.01 -13.78
C ASN A 77 22.56 -8.01 -14.64
N GLY A 78 23.38 -8.50 -15.55
CA GLY A 78 23.94 -7.67 -16.62
C GLY A 78 22.83 -7.16 -17.54
N PHE A 79 23.05 -6.03 -18.22
CA PHE A 79 22.04 -5.41 -19.09
C PHE A 79 21.50 -6.37 -20.15
N TYR A 80 22.36 -7.12 -20.82
CA TYR A 80 21.97 -8.08 -21.86
C TYR A 80 21.23 -9.30 -21.30
N GLU A 81 21.62 -9.80 -20.12
CA GLU A 81 20.90 -10.89 -19.44
C GLU A 81 19.50 -10.45 -19.01
N LEU A 82 19.37 -9.21 -18.52
CA LEU A 82 18.07 -8.63 -18.19
C LEU A 82 17.21 -8.47 -19.46
N LEU A 83 17.80 -8.02 -20.57
CA LEU A 83 17.10 -7.89 -21.85
C LEU A 83 16.58 -9.24 -22.37
N GLU A 84 17.39 -10.30 -22.30
CA GLU A 84 16.98 -11.66 -22.67
C GLU A 84 15.84 -12.18 -21.79
N LEU A 85 15.90 -11.94 -20.48
CA LEU A 85 14.83 -12.30 -19.55
C LEU A 85 13.51 -11.57 -19.86
N LEU A 86 13.58 -10.29 -20.22
CA LEU A 86 12.42 -9.48 -20.59
C LEU A 86 11.79 -9.96 -21.90
N ILE A 87 12.60 -10.26 -22.92
CA ILE A 87 12.13 -10.79 -24.21
C ILE A 87 11.48 -12.18 -24.02
N ALA A 88 12.10 -13.05 -23.23
CA ALA A 88 11.55 -14.37 -22.93
C ALA A 88 10.24 -14.30 -22.15
N GLU A 89 10.11 -13.35 -21.21
CA GLU A 89 8.88 -13.16 -20.44
C GLU A 89 7.75 -12.54 -21.29
N GLN A 90 8.09 -11.65 -22.22
CA GLN A 90 7.12 -11.13 -23.20
C GLN A 90 6.54 -12.25 -24.07
N GLY A 91 7.38 -13.17 -24.55
CA GLY A 91 6.92 -14.33 -25.33
C GLY A 91 5.97 -15.27 -24.57
N VAL A 92 6.11 -15.37 -23.24
CA VAL A 92 5.16 -16.09 -22.37
C VAL A 92 3.81 -15.37 -22.28
N MET A 93 3.82 -14.03 -22.27
CA MET A 93 2.59 -13.24 -22.28
C MET A 93 1.87 -13.33 -23.62
N ASP A 94 2.60 -13.29 -24.73
CA ASP A 94 2.02 -13.44 -26.06
C ASP A 94 1.38 -14.82 -26.25
N THR A 95 2.01 -15.87 -25.73
CA THR A 95 1.41 -17.22 -25.72
C THR A 95 0.18 -17.31 -24.81
N LEU A 96 0.19 -16.68 -23.62
CA LEU A 96 -0.99 -16.59 -22.76
C LEU A 96 -2.15 -15.84 -23.43
N ILE A 97 -1.86 -14.73 -24.11
CA ILE A 97 -2.85 -13.96 -24.87
C ILE A 97 -3.43 -14.82 -26.00
N GLN A 98 -2.59 -15.52 -26.76
CA GLN A 98 -3.03 -16.44 -27.81
C GLN A 98 -3.85 -17.62 -27.26
N GLN A 99 -3.51 -18.15 -26.09
CA GLN A 99 -4.28 -19.22 -25.43
C GLN A 99 -5.65 -18.74 -24.94
N VAL A 100 -5.74 -17.52 -24.42
CA VAL A 100 -7.01 -16.89 -23.99
C VAL A 100 -7.89 -16.57 -25.20
N LEU A 101 -7.30 -16.00 -26.27
CA LEU A 101 -8.02 -15.68 -27.51
C LEU A 101 -8.46 -16.93 -28.27
N SER A 102 -7.70 -18.03 -28.19
CA SER A 102 -8.07 -19.32 -28.80
C SER A 102 -9.07 -20.13 -27.99
N GLY A 103 -9.53 -19.64 -26.83
CA GLY A 103 -10.49 -20.35 -25.97
C GLY A 103 -9.92 -21.59 -25.27
N ASN A 104 -8.60 -21.83 -25.37
CA ASN A 104 -7.90 -22.98 -24.80
C ASN A 104 -7.61 -22.84 -23.29
N VAL A 105 -7.72 -21.63 -22.73
CA VAL A 105 -7.66 -21.42 -21.27
C VAL A 105 -9.06 -21.58 -20.70
N THR A 106 -9.31 -22.67 -19.97
CA THR A 106 -10.56 -22.78 -19.22
C THR A 106 -10.53 -21.78 -18.05
N VAL A 107 -11.69 -21.23 -17.69
CA VAL A 107 -11.85 -20.37 -16.49
C VAL A 107 -11.28 -21.03 -15.21
N GLY A 108 -11.14 -22.36 -15.21
CA GLY A 108 -10.51 -23.16 -14.16
C GLY A 108 -9.01 -22.92 -13.96
N ASP A 109 -8.24 -22.69 -15.03
CA ASP A 109 -6.78 -22.52 -14.96
C ASP A 109 -6.39 -21.15 -14.38
N LEU A 110 -7.14 -20.12 -14.74
CA LEU A 110 -7.06 -18.78 -14.14
C LEU A 110 -7.53 -18.77 -12.66
N ARG A 111 -8.49 -19.65 -12.31
CA ARG A 111 -8.99 -19.82 -10.93
C ARG A 111 -7.95 -20.43 -9.99
N ARG A 112 -7.10 -21.33 -10.48
CA ARG A 112 -6.15 -22.11 -9.65
C ARG A 112 -5.06 -21.24 -9.03
N VAL A 113 -4.53 -20.25 -9.78
CA VAL A 113 -3.48 -19.33 -9.30
C VAL A 113 -4.01 -18.36 -8.23
N ASN A 114 -5.30 -17.99 -8.32
CA ASN A 114 -5.94 -17.08 -7.38
C ASN A 114 -6.54 -17.78 -6.13
N LYS A 115 -6.41 -19.11 -6.04
CA LYS A 115 -7.06 -19.93 -5.01
C LYS A 115 -6.54 -19.64 -3.60
N VAL A 116 -5.22 -19.45 -3.44
CA VAL A 116 -4.59 -19.24 -2.11
C VAL A 116 -4.98 -17.89 -1.52
N TYR A 117 -4.96 -16.83 -2.32
CA TYR A 117 -5.42 -15.50 -1.89
C TYR A 117 -6.91 -15.46 -1.62
N ALA A 118 -7.73 -16.02 -2.52
CA ALA A 118 -9.17 -16.12 -2.30
C ALA A 118 -9.55 -16.96 -1.08
N GLN A 119 -8.71 -17.94 -0.70
CA GLN A 119 -8.90 -18.74 0.51
C GLN A 119 -8.55 -17.94 1.76
N LYS A 120 -7.42 -17.22 1.77
CA LYS A 120 -7.03 -16.36 2.90
C LYS A 120 -7.98 -15.17 3.08
N GLN A 121 -8.45 -14.55 1.99
CA GLN A 121 -9.47 -13.50 2.05
C GLN A 121 -10.78 -14.04 2.64
N ARG A 122 -11.15 -15.29 2.31
CA ARG A 122 -12.29 -15.98 2.93
C ARG A 122 -12.08 -16.24 4.42
N GLN A 123 -10.88 -16.63 4.85
CA GLN A 123 -10.54 -16.80 6.26
C GLN A 123 -10.65 -15.48 7.03
N VAL A 124 -10.10 -14.38 6.49
CA VAL A 124 -10.24 -13.05 7.09
C VAL A 124 -11.70 -12.67 7.22
N ALA A 125 -12.49 -12.82 6.15
CA ALA A 125 -13.92 -12.50 6.17
C ALA A 125 -14.70 -13.35 7.19
N GLN A 126 -14.36 -14.64 7.32
CA GLN A 126 -14.95 -15.52 8.33
C GLN A 126 -14.64 -15.04 9.74
N TYR A 127 -13.37 -14.78 10.06
CA TYR A 127 -12.97 -14.32 11.38
C TYR A 127 -13.57 -12.95 11.71
N THR A 128 -13.66 -12.05 10.73
CA THR A 128 -14.35 -10.76 10.89
C THR A 128 -15.83 -10.97 11.20
N GLY A 129 -16.51 -11.85 10.48
CA GLY A 129 -17.92 -12.18 10.73
C GLY A 129 -18.14 -12.81 12.11
N GLU A 130 -17.26 -13.70 12.57
CA GLU A 130 -17.33 -14.30 13.90
C GLU A 130 -17.13 -13.25 15.01
N TYR A 131 -16.23 -12.29 14.80
CA TYR A 131 -15.99 -11.17 15.72
C TYR A 131 -17.19 -10.21 15.78
N THR A 132 -17.74 -9.78 14.64
CA THR A 132 -18.91 -8.87 14.61
C THR A 132 -20.16 -9.50 15.21
N ASN A 133 -20.29 -10.83 15.12
CA ASN A 133 -21.40 -11.59 15.71
C ASN A 133 -21.16 -11.94 17.20
N GLY A 134 -20.09 -11.44 17.82
CA GLY A 134 -19.78 -11.68 19.24
C GLY A 134 -19.32 -13.10 19.57
N ARG A 135 -19.02 -13.95 18.58
CA ARG A 135 -18.56 -15.34 18.78
C ARG A 135 -17.07 -15.43 19.10
N ARG A 136 -16.31 -14.37 18.87
CA ARG A 136 -14.90 -14.23 19.24
C ARG A 136 -14.67 -12.96 20.03
N THR A 137 -13.77 -13.03 21.01
CA THR A 137 -13.24 -11.84 21.67
C THR A 137 -12.27 -11.09 20.75
N LEU A 138 -11.98 -9.82 21.05
CA LEU A 138 -11.02 -9.01 20.28
C LEU A 138 -9.63 -9.66 20.24
N GLU A 139 -9.20 -10.27 21.34
CA GLU A 139 -7.92 -10.98 21.45
C GLU A 139 -7.87 -12.21 20.53
N GLN A 140 -8.91 -13.07 20.58
CA GLN A 140 -9.02 -14.24 19.73
C GLN A 140 -9.11 -13.88 18.23
N PHE A 141 -9.69 -12.72 17.92
CA PHE A 141 -9.73 -12.22 16.56
C PHE A 141 -8.35 -11.75 16.09
N LEU A 142 -7.64 -10.97 16.92
CA LEU A 142 -6.28 -10.52 16.62
C LEU A 142 -5.30 -11.67 16.46
N GLU A 143 -5.38 -12.68 17.33
CA GLU A 143 -4.54 -13.88 17.24
C GLU A 143 -4.77 -14.63 15.91
N ALA A 144 -6.04 -14.82 15.51
CA ALA A 144 -6.39 -15.46 14.25
C ALA A 144 -5.89 -14.66 13.04
N LEU A 145 -6.00 -13.32 13.07
CA LEU A 145 -5.48 -12.46 12.00
C LEU A 145 -3.96 -12.51 11.91
N ILE A 146 -3.26 -12.45 13.04
CA ILE A 146 -1.80 -12.56 13.10
C ILE A 146 -1.35 -13.90 12.52
N TYR A 147 -2.04 -15.00 12.84
CA TYR A 147 -1.77 -16.30 12.27
C TYR A 147 -1.96 -16.33 10.74
N VAL A 148 -3.01 -15.70 10.20
CA VAL A 148 -3.23 -15.62 8.74
C VAL A 148 -2.16 -14.79 8.04
N ILE A 149 -1.74 -13.68 8.66
CA ILE A 149 -0.71 -12.76 8.16
C ILE A 149 0.69 -13.41 8.19
N LEU A 150 1.04 -14.13 9.26
CA LEU A 150 2.37 -14.72 9.43
C LEU A 150 2.58 -16.00 8.59
N ASN A 151 1.52 -16.77 8.32
CA ASN A 151 1.61 -18.04 7.59
C ASN A 151 1.36 -17.90 6.08
N GLY A 152 1.74 -16.79 5.46
CA GLY A 152 1.69 -16.69 4.00
C GLY A 152 2.34 -15.44 3.43
N ILE A 153 2.58 -15.48 2.12
CA ILE A 153 2.87 -14.32 1.26
C ILE A 153 1.59 -13.48 1.14
N PHE A 154 1.00 -13.10 2.26
CA PHE A 154 0.03 -12.04 2.30
C PHE A 154 0.88 -10.80 2.48
N GLU A 155 0.99 -10.00 1.42
CA GLU A 155 1.66 -8.70 1.43
C GLU A 155 0.61 -7.57 1.58
N PRO A 156 -0.18 -7.53 2.67
CA PRO A 156 -1.07 -6.39 2.90
C PRO A 156 -0.21 -5.14 3.12
N MET A 157 1.09 -5.27 3.44
CA MET A 157 2.06 -4.18 3.43
C MET A 157 2.19 -3.55 2.04
N GLY A 158 2.31 -4.33 0.96
CA GLY A 158 2.37 -3.77 -0.40
C GLY A 158 1.08 -3.02 -0.77
N PHE A 159 -0.08 -3.54 -0.37
CA PHE A 159 -1.37 -2.88 -0.59
C PHE A 159 -1.55 -1.63 0.28
N ILE A 160 -1.28 -1.72 1.57
CA ILE A 160 -1.37 -0.61 2.53
C ILE A 160 -0.35 0.46 2.18
N ALA A 161 0.90 0.12 1.84
CA ALA A 161 1.91 1.06 1.40
C ALA A 161 1.50 1.78 0.10
N LYS A 162 0.99 1.06 -0.90
CA LYS A 162 0.45 1.68 -2.12
C LYS A 162 -0.75 2.57 -1.83
N LYS A 163 -1.68 2.12 -1.00
CA LYS A 163 -2.87 2.88 -0.60
C LYS A 163 -2.49 4.15 0.17
N VAL A 164 -1.58 4.04 1.13
CA VAL A 164 -1.03 5.14 1.91
C VAL A 164 -0.30 6.12 1.00
N GLN A 165 0.56 5.65 0.11
CA GLN A 165 1.33 6.51 -0.80
C GLN A 165 0.43 7.23 -1.79
N SER A 166 -0.52 6.54 -2.43
CA SER A 166 -1.52 7.18 -3.30
C SER A 166 -2.37 8.20 -2.55
N SER A 167 -2.75 7.91 -1.31
CA SER A 167 -3.57 8.83 -0.51
C SER A 167 -2.79 10.05 -0.04
N LEU A 168 -1.52 9.89 0.34
CA LEU A 168 -0.63 11.00 0.72
C LEU A 168 -0.37 11.92 -0.48
N GLN A 169 -0.11 11.36 -1.67
CA GLN A 169 0.05 12.12 -2.92
C GLN A 169 -1.22 12.92 -3.28
N ILE A 170 -2.42 12.36 -3.04
CA ILE A 170 -3.69 13.08 -3.24
C ILE A 170 -3.87 14.21 -2.22
N HIS A 171 -3.48 14.02 -0.97
CA HIS A 171 -3.58 15.06 0.06
C HIS A 171 -2.59 16.20 -0.18
N ASP A 172 -1.36 15.88 -0.60
CA ASP A 172 -0.34 16.89 -0.94
C ASP A 172 -0.83 17.77 -2.09
N LYS A 173 -1.35 17.14 -3.14
CA LYS A 173 -1.92 17.84 -4.30
C LYS A 173 -3.13 18.71 -3.94
N ARG A 174 -4.00 18.26 -3.02
CA ARG A 174 -5.14 19.05 -2.53
C ARG A 174 -4.70 20.22 -1.65
N ARG A 175 -3.58 20.10 -0.93
CA ARG A 175 -2.97 21.17 -0.14
C ARG A 175 -2.35 22.24 -1.04
N GLU A 176 -1.65 21.83 -2.08
CA GLU A 176 -1.10 22.74 -3.10
C GLU A 176 -2.23 23.50 -3.81
N GLU A 177 -3.27 22.81 -4.27
CA GLU A 177 -4.44 23.46 -4.89
C GLU A 177 -5.17 24.42 -3.94
N SER A 178 -5.28 24.06 -2.65
CA SER A 178 -5.87 24.95 -1.63
C SER A 178 -4.99 26.17 -1.31
N CYS A 179 -3.66 26.02 -1.30
CA CYS A 179 -2.72 27.13 -1.14
C CYS A 179 -2.83 28.11 -2.32
N VAL A 180 -2.84 27.59 -3.55
CA VAL A 180 -2.97 28.39 -4.77
C VAL A 180 -4.31 29.13 -4.79
N TYR A 181 -5.40 28.52 -4.33
CA TYR A 181 -6.70 29.17 -4.23
C TYR A 181 -6.73 30.30 -3.18
N SER A 182 -6.07 30.11 -2.04
CA SER A 182 -5.94 31.16 -1.02
C SER A 182 -5.01 32.32 -1.44
N GLU A 183 -3.97 32.04 -2.24
CA GLU A 183 -3.05 33.06 -2.76
C GLU A 183 -3.71 33.90 -3.86
N THR A 184 -4.64 33.33 -4.63
CA THR A 184 -5.38 34.04 -5.69
C THR A 184 -6.48 34.95 -5.14
N GLN A 185 -6.90 34.77 -3.87
CA GLN A 185 -7.88 35.63 -3.20
C GLN A 185 -7.26 36.71 -2.29
N ALA A 186 -5.93 36.83 -2.24
CA ALA A 186 -5.27 37.92 -1.52
C ALA A 186 -5.35 39.23 -2.33
N ASP A 187 -6.17 40.17 -1.88
CA ASP A 187 -6.35 41.52 -2.44
C ASP A 187 -5.00 42.27 -2.60
N PRO A 188 -4.71 42.87 -3.78
CA PRO A 188 -3.49 43.61 -4.00
C PRO A 188 -3.64 45.05 -3.50
N SER A 189 -3.67 45.25 -2.18
CA SER A 189 -3.54 46.58 -1.61
C SER A 189 -2.91 46.55 -0.23
N THR A 190 -1.59 46.52 -0.16
CA THR A 190 -0.82 47.29 0.83
C THR A 190 0.60 47.47 0.32
N THR A 191 0.93 48.72 -0.01
CA THR A 191 2.25 49.22 -0.36
C THR A 191 3.04 49.55 0.91
N ALA A 192 4.30 49.09 0.99
CA ALA A 192 5.46 49.67 1.70
C ALA A 192 6.40 48.53 2.13
N ASP A 193 7.72 48.62 2.24
CA ASP A 193 8.80 49.51 1.82
C ASP A 193 10.08 48.79 2.33
N GLY A 194 11.25 49.04 1.72
CA GLY A 194 12.54 48.90 2.41
C GLY A 194 13.28 47.54 2.44
N SER A 195 14.20 47.37 1.47
CA SER A 195 15.63 47.06 1.71
C SER A 195 16.11 45.64 2.09
N LEU A 196 16.64 44.95 1.07
CA LEU A 196 17.97 44.29 0.98
C LEU A 196 18.45 43.34 2.11
N HIS A 197 18.33 42.02 1.87
CA HIS A 197 19.49 41.10 1.88
C HIS A 197 19.08 39.71 1.39
N GLY A 198 19.75 39.18 0.37
CA GLY A 198 19.50 37.80 -0.07
C GLY A 198 20.01 37.51 -1.47
N GLN A 199 21.30 37.17 -1.55
CA GLN A 199 21.93 36.60 -2.74
C GLN A 199 21.20 35.32 -3.17
N ALA A 200 20.73 35.26 -4.42
CA ALA A 200 20.77 34.06 -5.24
C ALA A 200 20.55 34.43 -6.71
N SER A 201 21.66 34.54 -7.41
CA SER A 201 21.78 34.75 -8.84
C SER A 201 21.25 33.53 -9.61
N THR A 202 20.20 33.80 -10.40
CA THR A 202 20.04 33.47 -11.83
C THR A 202 19.93 32.00 -12.30
N ARG A 203 18.83 31.81 -13.05
CA ARG A 203 18.68 31.05 -14.32
C ARG A 203 18.47 29.54 -14.26
N ILE A 204 17.22 29.13 -14.50
CA ILE A 204 16.90 27.94 -15.28
C ILE A 204 16.03 28.41 -16.46
N GLU A 205 16.65 28.62 -17.62
CA GLU A 205 15.94 28.68 -18.89
C GLU A 205 15.93 27.27 -19.48
N LEU A 206 14.71 26.73 -19.60
CA LEU A 206 14.37 25.57 -20.41
C LEU A 206 14.49 25.93 -21.88
N LEU A 207 15.19 25.10 -22.66
CA LEU A 207 15.00 25.04 -24.11
C LEU A 207 14.69 23.60 -24.53
N HIS A 208 13.44 23.44 -24.96
CA HIS A 208 12.96 22.43 -25.87
C HIS A 208 13.46 22.72 -27.31
N ALA A 209 13.48 21.65 -28.13
CA ALA A 209 13.61 21.59 -29.59
C ALA A 209 15.03 21.46 -30.18
N PHE A 210 15.48 20.22 -30.40
CA PHE A 210 15.42 19.52 -31.69
C PHE A 210 15.47 18.00 -31.46
#